data_AF-A0A918XUR2-F1
#
_entry.id   AF-A0A918XUR2-F1
#
_cell.length_a   1.000
_cell.length_b   1.000
_cell.length_c   1.000
_cell.angle_alpha   90.00
_cell.angle_beta   90.00
_cell.angle_gamma   90.00
#
_symmetry.space_group_name_H-M   'P 1'
#
loop_
_entity.id
_entity.type
_entity.pdbx_description
1 polymer ?
#
loop_
_entity_poly.entity_id
_entity_poly.type
_entity_poly.pdbx_seq_one_letter_code
_entity_poly.pdbx_strand_id
1 'polypeptide(L)'
;MRNMVFVLGVLVLALGAGAAQAKEMHCKCYKDFKDKIHGKTQDDYKFTCKKTFEKLGSGSSSDDFNGFVKIYFEEGKSNDKKLAIKIRPRKPGPECLVGVYNQEKKLMWGGSYCNNDKKKEFGGFNMKEMPDGSLQVGGMAQTLSKNNQFLGIYFKTPQDPNNNYLGAVCVEDK
;
A
#
# COMPACT_ATOMS: atom_id res chain seq x y z
N MET A 1 -9.15 -56.04 -48.04
CA MET A 1 -9.32 -56.13 -46.57
C MET A 1 -8.37 -55.16 -45.90
N ARG A 2 -8.91 -54.25 -45.05
CA ARG A 2 -8.24 -53.44 -43.99
C ARG A 2 -7.18 -52.43 -44.45
N ASN A 3 -7.04 -51.20 -43.94
CA ASN A 3 -7.71 -50.30 -42.99
C ASN A 3 -7.15 -48.89 -43.37
N MET A 4 -7.93 -47.84 -43.62
CA MET A 4 -8.49 -46.88 -42.65
C MET A 4 -7.43 -46.19 -41.75
N VAL A 5 -7.23 -44.88 -41.97
CA VAL A 5 -7.50 -43.75 -41.03
C VAL A 5 -6.53 -42.58 -41.29
N PHE A 6 -7.11 -41.45 -41.68
CA PHE A 6 -6.55 -40.09 -41.59
C PHE A 6 -6.45 -39.66 -40.13
N VAL A 7 -5.36 -38.99 -39.72
CA VAL A 7 -5.37 -38.10 -38.55
C VAL A 7 -4.72 -36.79 -38.92
N LEU A 8 -5.56 -35.74 -38.96
CA LEU A 8 -5.17 -34.34 -39.02
C LEU A 8 -4.42 -33.96 -37.73
N GLY A 9 -3.22 -33.41 -37.86
CA GLY A 9 -2.51 -32.76 -36.77
C GLY A 9 -3.08 -31.37 -36.51
N VAL A 10 -3.74 -31.17 -35.38
CA VAL A 10 -4.15 -29.86 -34.88
C VAL A 10 -2.94 -29.20 -34.22
N LEU A 11 -2.44 -28.12 -34.81
CA LEU A 11 -1.46 -27.23 -34.20
C LEU A 11 -2.17 -26.43 -33.09
N VAL A 12 -1.94 -26.78 -31.83
CA VAL A 12 -2.43 -26.00 -30.69
C VAL A 12 -1.51 -24.79 -30.51
N LEU A 13 -1.99 -23.61 -30.90
CA LEU A 13 -1.40 -22.32 -30.52
C LEU A 13 -1.61 -22.14 -29.01
N ALA A 14 -0.57 -22.46 -28.23
CA ALA A 14 -0.49 -22.06 -26.83
C ALA A 14 -0.35 -20.53 -26.76
N LEU A 15 -1.48 -19.83 -26.66
CA LEU A 15 -1.53 -18.45 -26.19
C LEU A 15 -0.98 -18.46 -24.76
N GLY A 16 0.29 -18.07 -24.60
CA GLY A 16 0.87 -17.80 -23.31
C GLY A 16 0.01 -16.77 -22.60
N ALA A 17 -0.76 -17.21 -21.61
CA ALA A 17 -1.34 -16.33 -20.62
C ALA A 17 -0.17 -15.67 -19.90
N GLY A 18 0.20 -14.46 -20.33
CA GLY A 18 1.16 -13.64 -19.60
C GLY A 18 0.65 -13.52 -18.17
N ALA A 19 1.40 -14.07 -17.20
CA ALA A 19 1.09 -13.90 -15.80
C ALA A 19 0.94 -12.40 -15.55
N ALA A 20 -0.26 -11.95 -15.18
CA ALA A 20 -0.48 -10.58 -14.78
C ALA A 20 0.51 -10.29 -13.64
N GLN A 21 1.53 -9.48 -13.92
CA GLN A 21 2.52 -9.15 -12.90
C GLN A 21 1.79 -8.39 -11.79
N ALA A 22 1.90 -8.89 -10.57
CA ALA A 22 1.41 -8.21 -9.38
C ALA A 22 1.98 -6.79 -9.36
N LYS A 23 1.13 -5.80 -9.07
CA LYS A 23 1.56 -4.41 -8.91
C LYS A 23 2.53 -4.31 -7.73
N GLU A 24 3.40 -3.31 -7.70
CA GLU A 24 4.35 -3.16 -6.60
C GLU A 24 3.87 -2.13 -5.56
N MET A 25 3.95 -2.51 -4.28
CA MET A 25 3.89 -1.59 -3.15
C MET A 25 5.29 -1.40 -2.60
N HIS A 26 5.84 -0.20 -2.75
CA HIS A 26 7.13 0.14 -2.15
C HIS A 26 6.93 0.63 -0.74
N CYS A 27 7.69 0.04 0.18
CA CYS A 27 7.52 0.23 1.60
C CYS A 27 8.78 0.77 2.26
N LYS A 28 8.58 1.63 3.27
CA LYS A 28 9.58 1.93 4.28
C LYS A 28 9.23 1.10 5.51
N CYS A 29 10.08 0.13 5.85
CA CYS A 29 9.77 -0.90 6.84
C CYS A 29 10.52 -0.66 8.15
N TYR A 30 9.91 -0.98 9.28
CA TYR A 30 10.65 -1.08 10.53
C TYR A 30 11.62 -2.25 10.40
N LYS A 31 12.88 -2.03 10.79
CA LYS A 31 13.97 -2.98 10.50
C LYS A 31 13.67 -4.41 10.96
N ASP A 32 13.10 -4.60 12.16
CA ASP A 32 12.84 -5.93 12.72
C ASP A 32 11.55 -6.56 12.18
N PHE A 33 10.74 -5.80 11.44
CA PHE A 33 9.54 -6.30 10.77
C PHE A 33 9.72 -6.45 9.25
N LYS A 34 10.87 -6.08 8.70
CA LYS A 34 11.15 -6.13 7.26
C LYS A 34 10.83 -7.50 6.65
N ASP A 35 11.30 -8.58 7.27
CA ASP A 35 11.13 -9.94 6.72
C ASP A 35 9.69 -10.45 6.83
N LYS A 36 8.87 -9.83 7.69
CA LYS A 36 7.43 -10.10 7.76
C LYS A 36 6.64 -9.40 6.66
N ILE A 37 7.27 -8.53 5.86
CA ILE A 37 6.60 -7.65 4.89
C ILE A 37 7.17 -7.83 3.49
N HIS A 38 8.50 -7.74 3.36
CA HIS A 38 9.18 -7.84 2.07
C HIS A 38 8.92 -9.19 1.40
N GLY A 39 8.57 -9.17 0.11
CA GLY A 39 8.31 -10.36 -0.69
C GLY A 39 6.94 -10.99 -0.50
N LYS A 40 6.12 -10.52 0.45
CA LYS A 40 4.72 -10.93 0.56
C LYS A 40 3.91 -10.39 -0.62
N THR A 41 2.85 -11.12 -0.96
CA THR A 41 1.84 -10.69 -1.94
C THR A 41 0.47 -10.66 -1.26
N GLN A 42 -0.27 -9.57 -1.42
CA GLN A 42 -1.63 -9.41 -0.91
C GLN A 42 -2.44 -8.53 -1.88
N ASP A 43 -3.67 -8.91 -2.20
CA ASP A 43 -4.59 -8.14 -3.05
C ASP A 43 -3.96 -7.68 -4.38
N ASP A 44 -3.26 -8.58 -5.07
CA ASP A 44 -2.49 -8.33 -6.32
C ASP A 44 -1.29 -7.40 -6.20
N TYR A 45 -0.86 -7.07 -4.97
CA TYR A 45 0.35 -6.28 -4.71
C TYR A 45 1.47 -7.12 -4.13
N LYS A 46 2.66 -7.02 -4.72
CA LYS A 46 3.91 -7.49 -4.13
C LYS A 46 4.53 -6.37 -3.28
N PHE A 47 4.85 -6.67 -2.03
CA PHE A 47 5.41 -5.71 -1.09
C PHE A 47 6.93 -5.72 -1.13
N THR A 48 7.53 -4.55 -1.34
CA THR A 48 8.98 -4.39 -1.45
C THR A 48 9.47 -3.34 -0.46
N CYS A 49 10.10 -3.77 0.64
CA CYS A 49 10.82 -2.86 1.54
C CYS A 49 12.04 -2.24 0.85
N LYS A 50 11.96 -0.96 0.46
CA LYS A 50 13.04 -0.20 -0.20
C LYS A 50 13.98 0.50 0.79
N LYS A 51 13.44 0.88 1.95
CA LYS A 51 14.20 1.53 3.03
C LYS A 51 13.73 1.00 4.38
N THR A 52 14.56 1.18 5.40
CA THR A 52 14.22 0.88 6.79
C THR A 52 14.15 2.14 7.64
N PHE A 53 13.39 2.07 8.74
CA PHE A 53 13.50 3.01 9.85
C PHE A 53 13.80 2.26 11.15
N GLU A 54 14.53 2.92 12.05
CA GLU A 54 15.24 2.27 13.16
C GLU A 54 14.51 2.36 14.50
N LYS A 55 13.70 3.39 14.70
CA LYS A 55 13.06 3.68 15.99
C LYS A 55 11.67 3.06 16.06
N LEU A 56 11.52 2.05 16.91
CA LEU A 56 10.20 1.48 17.22
C LEU A 56 9.30 2.56 17.85
N GLY A 57 8.03 2.60 17.45
CA GLY A 57 7.05 3.54 18.00
C GLY A 57 7.12 4.95 17.40
N SER A 58 8.10 5.25 16.53
CA SER A 58 8.07 6.50 15.76
C SER A 58 7.23 6.36 14.50
N GLY A 59 6.50 7.42 14.15
CA GLY A 59 5.87 7.53 12.84
C GLY A 59 6.87 7.55 11.69
N SER A 60 6.37 7.34 10.47
CA SER A 60 7.19 7.28 9.27
C SER A 60 6.43 7.78 8.05
N SER A 61 7.11 7.82 6.90
CA SER A 61 6.49 8.19 5.63
C SER A 61 6.86 7.21 4.51
N SER A 62 6.10 7.24 3.42
CA SER A 62 6.37 6.49 2.20
C SER A 62 7.60 7.00 1.43
N ASP A 63 8.36 7.93 2.00
CA ASP A 63 9.46 8.64 1.34
C ASP A 63 9.05 9.12 -0.07
N ASP A 64 9.85 8.81 -1.08
CA ASP A 64 9.69 9.31 -2.44
C ASP A 64 9.31 8.19 -3.41
N PHE A 65 8.78 7.07 -2.89
CA PHE A 65 8.47 5.87 -3.67
C PHE A 65 7.29 6.00 -4.62
N ASN A 66 6.52 7.08 -4.51
CA ASN A 66 5.46 7.44 -5.45
C ASN A 66 5.72 8.85 -5.97
N GLY A 67 5.57 9.04 -7.27
CA GLY A 67 5.84 10.30 -7.96
C GLY A 67 4.75 11.37 -7.76
N PHE A 68 3.59 11.01 -7.23
CA PHE A 68 2.40 11.85 -7.14
C PHE A 68 2.05 12.25 -5.70
N VAL A 69 2.24 11.35 -4.74
CA VAL A 69 1.89 11.57 -3.33
C VAL A 69 2.97 11.07 -2.38
N LYS A 70 2.99 11.64 -1.18
CA LYS A 70 3.75 11.16 -0.03
C LYS A 70 2.81 10.96 1.15
N ILE A 71 2.86 9.76 1.73
CA ILE A 71 1.95 9.32 2.79
C ILE A 71 2.71 9.31 4.10
N TYR A 72 2.08 9.75 5.17
CA TYR A 72 2.66 9.84 6.50
C TYR A 72 1.74 9.18 7.53
N PHE A 73 2.33 8.29 8.32
CA PHE A 73 1.73 7.72 9.51
C PHE A 73 2.53 8.22 10.70
N GLU A 74 2.07 9.28 11.35
CA GLU A 74 2.84 9.90 12.46
C GLU A 74 2.71 9.13 13.76
N GLU A 75 1.60 8.40 13.92
CA GLU A 75 1.35 7.54 15.05
C GLU A 75 2.07 6.20 14.85
N GLY A 76 3.29 6.12 15.36
CA GLY A 76 4.13 4.91 15.28
C GLY A 76 3.81 3.85 16.35
N LYS A 77 3.06 4.21 17.38
CA LYS A 77 2.54 3.35 18.44
C LYS A 77 1.08 3.72 18.67
N SER A 78 0.18 2.75 18.60
CA SER A 78 -1.24 2.97 18.85
C SER A 78 -1.86 1.81 19.62
N ASN A 79 -2.70 2.15 20.59
CA ASN A 79 -3.65 1.23 21.21
C ASN A 79 -5.08 1.40 20.65
N ASP A 80 -5.29 2.40 19.78
CA ASP A 80 -6.55 2.64 19.09
C ASP A 80 -6.55 1.89 17.75
N LYS A 81 -7.73 1.48 17.29
CA LYS A 81 -7.96 0.97 15.93
C LYS A 81 -8.32 2.09 14.97
N LYS A 82 -8.29 3.36 15.37
CA LYS A 82 -8.55 4.53 14.51
C LYS A 82 -7.33 5.42 14.42
N LEU A 83 -7.02 5.88 13.21
CA LEU A 83 -5.87 6.76 12.96
C LEU A 83 -6.21 7.97 12.10
N ALA A 84 -5.36 8.98 12.26
CA ALA A 84 -5.20 10.05 11.29
C ALA A 84 -4.00 9.76 10.39
N ILE A 85 -4.16 10.05 9.09
CA ILE A 85 -3.15 9.88 8.06
C ILE A 85 -2.89 11.24 7.44
N LYS A 86 -1.62 11.57 7.19
CA LYS A 86 -1.27 12.81 6.47
C LYS A 86 -0.83 12.49 5.07
N ILE A 87 -1.28 13.28 4.12
CA ILE A 87 -0.95 13.11 2.70
C ILE A 87 -0.50 14.45 2.15
N ARG A 88 0.53 14.39 1.30
CA ARG A 88 1.07 15.55 0.60
C ARG A 88 1.22 15.23 -0.89
N PRO A 89 0.64 16.00 -1.82
CA PRO A 89 0.97 15.88 -3.24
C PRO A 89 2.43 16.23 -3.47
N ARG A 90 3.09 15.62 -4.46
CA ARG A 90 4.53 15.82 -4.67
C ARG A 90 4.89 16.75 -5.82
N LYS A 91 4.15 16.70 -6.92
CA LYS A 91 4.52 17.49 -8.10
C LYS A 91 4.04 18.94 -7.93
N PRO A 92 4.95 19.93 -7.94
CA PRO A 92 4.53 21.32 -8.12
C PRO A 92 3.86 21.45 -9.50
N GLY A 93 2.72 22.13 -9.56
CA GLY A 93 1.93 22.27 -10.79
C GLY A 93 0.55 21.61 -10.67
N PRO A 94 -0.06 21.13 -11.78
CA PRO A 94 -1.48 20.78 -11.79
C PRO A 94 -1.83 19.56 -10.94
N GLU A 95 -0.87 18.81 -10.39
CA GLU A 95 -1.17 17.57 -9.68
C GLU A 95 -1.64 17.83 -8.24
N CYS A 96 -2.91 18.20 -8.11
CA CYS A 96 -3.59 18.39 -6.85
C CYS A 96 -4.18 17.08 -6.34
N LEU A 97 -4.16 16.88 -5.02
CA LEU A 97 -5.00 15.88 -4.37
C LEU A 97 -6.46 16.31 -4.50
N VAL A 98 -7.31 15.44 -5.05
CA VAL A 98 -8.73 15.71 -5.28
C VAL A 98 -9.68 14.87 -4.44
N GLY A 99 -9.18 13.76 -3.90
CA GLY A 99 -9.95 12.85 -3.07
C GLY A 99 -9.07 11.96 -2.22
N VAL A 100 -9.58 11.59 -1.04
CA VAL A 100 -8.98 10.58 -0.18
C VAL A 100 -10.08 9.60 0.23
N TYR A 101 -9.81 8.32 0.06
CA TYR A 101 -10.73 7.23 0.34
C TYR A 101 -10.09 6.24 1.31
N ASN A 102 -10.88 5.62 2.18
CA ASN A 102 -10.40 4.52 3.04
C ASN A 102 -10.34 3.18 2.28
N GLN A 103 -9.92 2.11 2.95
CA GLN A 103 -9.83 0.76 2.36
C GLN A 103 -11.18 0.23 1.85
N GLU A 104 -12.30 0.67 2.42
CA GLU A 104 -13.67 0.32 2.01
C GLU A 104 -14.17 1.18 0.84
N LYS A 105 -13.32 2.02 0.26
CA LYS A 105 -13.63 2.99 -0.81
C LYS A 105 -14.63 4.07 -0.39
N LYS A 106 -14.82 4.30 0.91
CA LYS A 106 -15.59 5.44 1.43
C LYS A 106 -14.77 6.70 1.29
N LEU A 107 -15.39 7.77 0.76
CA LEU A 107 -14.78 9.09 0.67
C LEU A 107 -14.56 9.66 2.07
N MET A 108 -13.31 9.92 2.42
CA MET A 108 -12.90 10.54 3.68
C MET A 108 -12.79 12.06 3.54
N TRP A 109 -12.41 12.51 2.35
CA TRP A 109 -12.30 13.93 2.01
C TRP A 109 -12.34 14.13 0.49
N GLY A 110 -12.95 15.22 0.04
CA GLY A 110 -12.91 15.70 -1.34
C GLY A 110 -12.72 17.21 -1.41
N GLY A 111 -12.15 17.69 -2.51
CA GLY A 111 -11.80 19.10 -2.73
C GLY A 111 -10.46 19.21 -3.43
N SER A 112 -9.95 20.41 -3.71
CA SER A 112 -8.63 20.58 -4.35
C SER A 112 -7.56 20.96 -3.32
N TYR A 113 -6.49 20.17 -3.22
CA TYR A 113 -5.33 20.47 -2.39
C TYR A 113 -4.04 20.31 -3.20
N CYS A 114 -3.46 21.43 -3.60
CA CYS A 114 -2.29 21.49 -4.49
C CYS A 114 -0.98 21.86 -3.77
N ASN A 115 -1.02 22.06 -2.45
CA ASN A 115 0.16 22.47 -1.70
C ASN A 115 1.09 21.27 -1.48
N ASN A 116 2.27 21.29 -2.09
CA ASN A 116 3.27 20.23 -2.02
C ASN A 116 4.32 20.44 -0.91
N ASP A 117 4.26 21.56 -0.18
CA ASP A 117 5.12 21.85 0.97
C ASP A 117 4.48 21.37 2.28
N LYS A 118 3.16 21.51 2.40
CA LYS A 118 2.40 21.17 3.59
C LYS A 118 1.73 19.80 3.46
N LYS A 119 1.67 19.08 4.57
CA LYS A 119 0.89 17.84 4.68
C LYS A 119 -0.52 18.18 5.15
N LYS A 120 -1.54 17.55 4.56
CA LYS A 120 -2.93 17.64 5.01
C LYS A 120 -3.28 16.38 5.80
N GLU A 121 -3.91 16.55 6.96
CA GLU A 121 -4.33 15.46 7.84
C GLU A 121 -5.77 15.04 7.55
N PHE A 122 -6.01 13.73 7.60
CA PHE A 122 -7.31 13.09 7.37
C PHE A 122 -7.53 12.06 8.48
N GLY A 123 -8.56 12.27 9.30
CA GLY A 123 -8.92 11.37 10.40
C GLY A 123 -9.89 10.26 9.99
N GLY A 124 -10.13 9.33 10.92
CA GLY A 124 -11.23 8.36 10.82
C GLY A 124 -10.90 7.10 10.00
N PHE A 125 -9.63 6.79 9.80
CA PHE A 125 -9.22 5.53 9.17
C PHE A 125 -9.24 4.40 10.19
N ASN A 126 -10.08 3.40 9.96
CA ASN A 126 -10.11 2.22 10.79
C ASN A 126 -9.00 1.24 10.37
N MET A 127 -8.28 0.72 11.36
CA MET A 127 -7.41 -0.43 11.21
C MET A 127 -8.24 -1.71 11.10
N LYS A 128 -7.90 -2.56 10.15
CA LYS A 128 -8.44 -3.89 9.98
C LYS A 128 -7.44 -4.93 10.45
N GLU A 129 -7.91 -5.90 11.21
CA GLU A 129 -7.12 -7.04 11.64
C GLU A 129 -7.03 -8.07 10.52
N MET A 130 -5.81 -8.55 10.29
CA MET A 130 -5.49 -9.51 9.24
C MET A 130 -5.30 -10.91 9.84
N PRO A 131 -5.44 -11.99 9.06
CA PRO A 131 -5.27 -13.35 9.56
C PRO A 131 -3.91 -13.64 10.20
N ASP A 132 -2.86 -12.89 9.82
CA ASP A 132 -1.52 -13.01 10.40
C ASP A 132 -1.33 -12.21 11.70
N GLY A 133 -2.41 -11.65 12.25
CA GLY A 133 -2.42 -10.86 13.48
C GLY A 133 -1.89 -9.43 13.32
N SER A 134 -1.52 -9.02 12.11
CA SER A 134 -1.20 -7.61 11.82
C SER A 134 -2.45 -6.75 11.77
N LEU A 135 -2.32 -5.47 12.09
CA LEU A 135 -3.33 -4.46 11.82
C LEU A 135 -2.93 -3.67 10.57
N GLN A 136 -3.84 -3.53 9.63
CA GLN A 136 -3.62 -2.77 8.40
C GLN A 136 -4.57 -1.58 8.32
N VAL A 137 -4.07 -0.46 7.84
CA VAL A 137 -4.87 0.75 7.61
C VAL A 137 -4.41 1.38 6.30
N GLY A 138 -5.32 1.86 5.47
CA GLY A 138 -4.92 2.34 4.16
C GLY A 138 -6.08 2.92 3.36
N GLY A 139 -5.86 3.00 2.06
CA GLY A 139 -6.85 3.47 1.12
C GLY A 139 -6.21 4.06 -0.13
N MET A 140 -6.90 5.04 -0.70
CA MET A 140 -6.54 5.63 -1.99
C MET A 140 -6.43 7.15 -1.87
N ALA A 141 -5.29 7.69 -2.27
CA ALA A 141 -5.08 9.12 -2.49
C ALA A 141 -5.26 9.41 -3.99
N GLN A 142 -6.37 10.06 -4.33
CA GLN A 142 -6.66 10.45 -5.70
C GLN A 142 -6.08 11.83 -5.98
N THR A 143 -5.21 11.90 -6.97
CA THR A 143 -4.76 13.15 -7.58
C THR A 143 -5.47 13.36 -8.92
N LEU A 144 -5.29 14.53 -9.56
CA LEU A 144 -5.97 14.82 -10.83
C LEU A 144 -5.76 13.76 -11.91
N SER A 145 -4.57 13.15 -11.98
CA SER A 145 -4.23 12.20 -13.04
C SER A 145 -4.10 10.75 -12.57
N LYS A 146 -4.05 10.48 -11.26
CA LYS A 146 -3.76 9.15 -10.71
C LYS A 146 -4.55 8.81 -9.46
N ASN A 147 -4.83 7.53 -9.32
CA ASN A 147 -5.23 6.90 -8.07
C ASN A 147 -4.00 6.25 -7.45
N ASN A 148 -3.64 6.62 -6.22
CA ASN A 148 -2.43 6.11 -5.55
C ASN A 148 -2.85 5.31 -4.32
N GLN A 149 -2.67 3.99 -4.36
CA GLN A 149 -2.96 3.15 -3.20
C GLN A 149 -1.88 3.31 -2.13
N PHE A 150 -2.28 3.25 -0.86
CA PHE A 150 -1.36 3.30 0.26
C PHE A 150 -1.81 2.39 1.40
N LEU A 151 -0.82 1.97 2.22
CA LEU A 151 -1.02 1.06 3.33
C LEU A 151 -0.04 1.35 4.47
N GLY A 152 -0.54 1.39 5.69
CA GLY A 152 0.21 1.28 6.93
C GLY A 152 -0.02 -0.12 7.51
N ILE A 153 1.06 -0.78 7.93
CA ILE A 153 1.00 -2.12 8.55
C ILE A 153 1.55 -2.00 9.96
N TYR A 154 0.83 -2.51 10.95
CA TYR A 154 1.15 -2.45 12.36
C TYR A 154 1.23 -3.85 12.96
N PHE A 155 2.15 -4.05 13.89
CA PHE A 155 2.37 -5.33 14.58
C PHE A 155 2.45 -5.13 16.09
N LYS A 156 2.01 -6.14 16.84
CA LYS A 156 2.32 -6.23 18.27
C LYS A 156 3.77 -6.67 18.49
N THR A 157 4.31 -6.32 19.65
CA THR A 157 5.58 -6.88 20.14
C THR A 157 5.32 -7.76 21.37
N PRO A 158 6.15 -8.79 21.61
CA PRO A 158 6.04 -9.59 22.82
C PRO A 158 6.20 -8.77 24.12
N GLN A 159 7.02 -7.71 24.07
CA GLN A 159 7.33 -6.86 25.23
C GLN A 159 6.21 -5.86 25.56
N ASP A 160 5.38 -5.51 24.57
CA ASP A 160 4.23 -4.63 24.75
C ASP A 160 3.04 -5.14 23.90
N PRO A 161 2.36 -6.21 24.37
CA PRO A 161 1.30 -6.89 23.61
C PRO A 161 -0.01 -6.09 23.54
N ASN A 162 -0.12 -5.00 24.31
CA ASN A 162 -1.30 -4.13 24.34
C ASN A 162 -1.21 -2.98 23.34
N ASN A 163 -0.07 -2.82 22.67
CA ASN A 163 0.16 -1.76 21.70
C ASN A 163 0.55 -2.32 20.34
N ASN A 164 0.12 -1.63 19.29
CA ASN A 164 0.48 -1.91 17.92
C ASN A 164 1.51 -0.90 17.46
N TYR A 165 2.53 -1.37 16.76
CA TYR A 165 3.66 -0.57 16.32
C TYR A 165 3.72 -0.55 14.80
N LEU A 166 3.90 0.65 14.24
CA LEU A 166 4.05 0.84 12.81
C LEU A 166 5.25 0.02 12.31
N GLY A 167 4.96 -0.94 11.44
CA GLY A 167 5.93 -1.83 10.83
C GLY A 167 6.22 -1.53 9.37
N ALA A 168 5.30 -0.89 8.64
CA ALA A 168 5.61 -0.32 7.34
C ALA A 168 4.67 0.82 6.95
N VAL A 169 5.21 1.74 6.16
CA VAL A 169 4.44 2.67 5.34
C VAL A 169 4.70 2.34 3.88
N CYS A 170 3.66 1.96 3.17
CA CYS A 170 3.71 1.52 1.79
C CYS A 170 2.84 2.40 0.89
N VAL A 171 3.30 2.60 -0.34
CA VAL A 171 2.56 3.28 -1.40
C VAL A 171 2.82 2.56 -2.72
N GLU A 172 1.83 2.57 -3.60
CA GLU A 172 1.95 1.99 -4.93
C GLU A 172 3.05 2.71 -5.73
N ASP A 173 3.93 1.95 -6.37
CA ASP A 173 5.02 2.46 -7.20
C ASP A 173 4.46 3.03 -8.52
N LYS A 174 4.55 4.35 -8.70
CA LYS A 174 3.95 5.11 -9.81
C LYS A 174 4.73 6.39 -10.12
#